data_AF-A0A1M5D9S3-F1
#
_entry.id   AF-A0A1M5D9S3-F1
#
_cell.length_a   1.000
_cell.length_b   1.000
_cell.length_c   1.000
_cell.angle_alpha   90.00
_cell.angle_beta   90.00
_cell.angle_gamma   90.00
#
_symmetry.space_group_name_H-M   'P 1'
#
loop_
_entity.id
_entity.type
_entity.pdbx_description
1 polymer ?
#
loop_
_entity_poly.entity_id
_entity_poly.type
_entity_poly.pdbx_seq_one_letter_code
_entity_poly.pdbx_strand_id
1 'polypeptide(L)'
;MISVQEFRPGNMLLAKEGARIKMTAATLEHFGLVARGEGATLFPVVLKPELLERCGFVENMDYALRPQAREFRLVLPVMGSAQNEILAWVKSNGECFGRAQVNGAVVSNNVHQLHQLQNLYYALVGQELEVKA
;
A
#
# COMPACT_ATOMS: atom_id res chain seq x y z
N MET A 1 6.61 -13.34 -3.27
CA MET A 1 7.91 -12.68 -3.51
C MET A 1 7.60 -11.32 -4.13
N ILE A 2 8.35 -10.27 -3.78
CA ILE A 2 8.15 -8.94 -4.38
C ILE A 2 8.55 -9.01 -5.86
N SER A 3 7.74 -8.44 -6.75
CA SER A 3 8.15 -8.25 -8.15
C SER A 3 9.23 -7.17 -8.22
N VAL A 4 10.40 -7.50 -8.77
CA VAL A 4 11.55 -6.56 -8.87
C VAL A 4 11.17 -5.27 -9.60
N GLN A 5 10.22 -5.35 -10.54
CA GLN A 5 9.75 -4.21 -11.35
C GLN A 5 8.89 -3.22 -10.56
N GLU A 6 8.34 -3.63 -9.41
CA GLU A 6 7.49 -2.80 -8.55
C GLU A 6 8.25 -2.19 -7.37
N PHE A 7 9.54 -2.49 -7.24
CA PHE A 7 10.29 -2.19 -6.03
C PHE A 7 11.09 -0.90 -6.16
N ARG A 8 10.95 0.03 -5.21
CA ARG A 8 11.64 1.32 -5.18
C ARG A 8 12.29 1.58 -3.81
N PRO A 9 13.40 2.35 -3.76
CA PRO A 9 13.97 2.80 -2.50
C PRO A 9 12.91 3.48 -1.63
N GLY A 10 12.95 3.22 -0.32
CA GLY A 10 11.95 3.73 0.63
C GLY A 10 10.68 2.89 0.76
N ASN A 11 10.38 1.97 -0.17
CA ASN A 11 9.23 1.06 -0.01
C ASN A 11 9.35 0.20 1.25
N MET A 12 8.28 0.07 2.00
CA MET A 12 8.23 -0.79 3.18
C MET A 12 8.08 -2.25 2.75
N LEU A 13 8.92 -3.10 3.31
CA LEU A 13 8.99 -4.53 3.03
C LEU A 13 9.21 -5.32 4.33
N LEU A 14 9.00 -6.63 4.27
CA LEU A 14 9.41 -7.56 5.32
C LEU A 14 10.77 -8.17 4.95
N ALA A 15 11.80 -7.90 5.74
CA ALA A 15 13.13 -8.48 5.59
C ALA A 15 13.34 -9.60 6.61
N LYS A 16 13.87 -10.74 6.14
CA LYS A 16 14.34 -11.81 7.02
C LYS A 16 15.79 -11.58 7.42
N GLU A 17 15.98 -11.15 8.66
CA GLU A 17 17.29 -10.99 9.30
C GLU A 17 17.54 -12.18 10.24
N GLY A 18 18.29 -13.17 9.76
CA GLY A 18 18.52 -14.41 10.49
C GLY A 18 17.20 -15.17 10.77
N ALA A 19 16.81 -15.28 12.04
CA ALA A 19 15.59 -15.96 12.47
C ALA A 19 14.37 -15.03 12.60
N ARG A 20 14.52 -13.72 12.42
CA ARG A 20 13.44 -12.74 12.62
C ARG A 20 13.00 -12.15 11.28
N ILE A 21 11.71 -11.85 11.18
CA ILE A 21 11.13 -11.08 10.07
C ILE A 21 10.75 -9.72 10.63
N LYS A 22 11.24 -8.65 10.02
CA LYS A 22 10.94 -7.27 10.42
C LYS A 22 10.46 -6.46 9.24
N MET A 23 9.55 -5.54 9.52
CA MET A 23 9.16 -4.52 8.55
C MET A 23 10.23 -3.43 8.54
N THR A 24 10.78 -3.12 7.36
CA THR A 24 11.84 -2.13 7.19
C THR A 24 11.66 -1.39 5.86
N ALA A 25 12.28 -0.22 5.72
CA ALA A 25 12.32 0.50 4.46
C ALA A 25 13.35 -0.11 3.50
N ALA A 26 13.04 -0.12 2.21
CA ALA A 26 13.94 -0.56 1.15
C ALA A 26 15.17 0.36 1.07
N THR A 27 16.37 -0.21 1.26
CA THR A 27 17.66 0.47 1.10
C THR A 27 18.38 -0.12 -0.11
N LEU A 28 19.45 0.53 -0.56
CA LEU A 28 20.29 0.05 -1.67
C LEU A 28 20.86 -1.36 -1.42
N GLU A 29 21.10 -1.74 -0.15
CA GLU A 29 21.55 -3.07 0.21
C GLU A 29 20.54 -4.15 -0.17
N HIS A 30 19.24 -3.87 0.04
CA HIS A 30 18.16 -4.77 -0.37
C HIS A 30 18.13 -4.96 -1.90
N PHE A 31 18.38 -3.90 -2.68
CA PHE A 31 18.51 -4.04 -4.13
C PHE A 31 19.73 -4.87 -4.52
N GLY A 32 20.85 -4.72 -3.80
CA GLY A 32 22.02 -5.56 -3.97
C GLY A 32 21.74 -7.05 -3.72
N LEU A 33 20.94 -7.38 -2.71
CA LEU A 33 20.50 -8.77 -2.45
C LEU A 33 19.67 -9.31 -3.62
N VAL A 34 18.71 -8.54 -4.12
CA VAL A 34 17.89 -8.93 -5.28
C VAL A 34 18.77 -9.19 -6.52
N ALA A 35 19.71 -8.29 -6.80
CA ALA A 35 20.62 -8.40 -7.94
C ALA A 35 21.52 -9.65 -7.90
N ARG A 36 21.86 -10.13 -6.70
CA ARG A 36 22.65 -11.36 -6.48
C ARG A 36 21.79 -12.64 -6.45
N GLY A 37 20.48 -12.53 -6.64
CA GLY A 37 19.56 -13.68 -6.53
C GLY A 37 19.20 -14.07 -5.10
N GLU A 38 19.56 -13.25 -4.11
CA GLU A 38 19.30 -13.47 -2.69
C GLU A 38 17.98 -12.81 -2.21
N GLY A 39 17.15 -12.34 -3.14
CA GLY A 39 15.88 -11.65 -2.86
C GLY A 39 14.80 -12.52 -2.19
N ALA A 40 15.03 -13.83 -2.03
CA ALA A 40 14.11 -14.74 -1.35
C ALA A 40 13.89 -14.42 0.14
N THR A 41 14.72 -13.55 0.72
CA THR A 41 14.60 -13.05 2.10
C THR A 41 13.73 -11.80 2.22
N LEU A 42 13.23 -11.27 1.10
CA LEU A 42 12.40 -10.06 1.04
C LEU A 42 10.96 -10.42 0.66
N PHE A 43 10.01 -9.99 1.49
CA PHE A 43 8.59 -10.30 1.32
C PHE A 43 7.75 -9.02 1.31
N PRO A 44 6.66 -8.99 0.52
CA PRO A 44 5.75 -7.86 0.53
C PRO A 44 5.01 -7.76 1.86
N VAL A 45 4.66 -6.54 2.26
CA VAL A 45 3.70 -6.30 3.34
C VAL A 45 2.30 -6.29 2.72
N VAL A 46 1.47 -7.28 3.04
CA VAL A 46 0.08 -7.34 2.56
C VAL A 46 -0.75 -6.25 3.25
N LEU A 47 -1.63 -5.59 2.50
CA LEU A 47 -2.55 -4.59 3.06
C LEU A 47 -3.48 -5.24 4.10
N LYS A 48 -3.76 -4.48 5.16
CA LYS A 48 -4.66 -4.85 6.26
C LYS A 48 -5.29 -3.58 6.83
N PRO A 49 -6.46 -3.67 7.50
CA PRO A 49 -7.13 -2.50 8.07
C PRO A 49 -6.20 -1.61 8.90
N GLU A 50 -5.44 -2.21 9.81
CA GLU A 50 -4.57 -1.48 10.75
C GLU A 50 -3.45 -0.76 10.02
N LEU A 51 -3.01 -1.32 8.88
CA LEU A 51 -1.98 -0.70 8.05
C LEU A 51 -2.52 0.48 7.24
N LEU A 52 -3.77 0.39 6.75
CA LEU A 52 -4.43 1.49 6.07
C LEU A 52 -4.61 2.69 7.01
N GLU A 53 -5.07 2.44 8.23
CA GLU A 53 -5.22 3.47 9.27
C GLU A 53 -3.88 4.16 9.57
N ARG A 54 -2.79 3.39 9.69
CA ARG A 54 -1.42 3.93 9.85
C ARG A 54 -0.94 4.75 8.65
N CYS A 55 -1.48 4.50 7.46
CA CYS A 55 -1.23 5.29 6.25
C CYS A 55 -2.17 6.50 6.12
N GLY A 56 -3.00 6.78 7.12
CA GLY A 56 -3.91 7.93 7.14
C GLY A 56 -5.25 7.70 6.45
N PHE A 57 -5.58 6.45 6.10
CA PHE A 57 -6.93 6.14 5.64
C PHE A 57 -7.94 6.27 6.80
N VAL A 58 -9.14 6.72 6.47
CA VAL A 58 -10.27 6.77 7.39
C VAL A 58 -11.33 5.80 6.93
N GLU A 59 -11.89 5.01 7.85
CA GLU A 59 -13.00 4.10 7.52
C GLU A 59 -14.21 4.89 7.04
N ASN A 60 -14.75 4.49 5.90
CA ASN A 60 -15.96 5.05 5.34
C ASN A 60 -17.18 4.31 5.93
N MET A 61 -18.00 5.05 6.68
CA MET A 61 -19.23 4.55 7.30
C MET A 61 -20.51 5.12 6.65
N ASP A 62 -20.38 5.78 5.49
CA ASP A 62 -21.47 6.49 4.82
C ASP A 62 -22.64 5.56 4.40
N TYR A 63 -22.39 4.24 4.28
CA TYR A 63 -23.38 3.28 3.84
C TYR A 63 -23.16 1.87 4.42
N ALA A 64 -24.23 1.07 4.43
CA ALA A 64 -24.18 -0.29 4.96
C ALA A 64 -23.44 -1.23 3.99
N LEU A 65 -22.34 -1.81 4.47
CA LEU A 65 -21.62 -2.88 3.78
C LEU A 65 -22.12 -4.26 4.25
N ARG A 66 -21.73 -5.31 3.50
CA ARG A 66 -21.93 -6.70 3.96
C ARG A 66 -21.28 -6.89 5.34
N PRO A 67 -21.76 -7.82 6.18
CA PRO A 67 -21.11 -8.13 7.45
C PRO A 67 -19.61 -8.38 7.23
N GLN A 68 -18.77 -7.73 8.04
CA GLN A 68 -17.30 -7.80 8.00
C GLN A 68 -16.62 -7.16 6.78
N ALA A 69 -17.37 -6.64 5.81
CA ALA A 69 -16.79 -5.83 4.74
C ALA A 69 -16.61 -4.40 5.24
N ARG A 70 -15.46 -3.80 4.93
CA ARG A 70 -15.10 -2.42 5.33
C ARG A 70 -14.58 -1.67 4.12
N GLU A 71 -14.83 -0.37 4.06
CA GLU A 71 -14.24 0.53 3.07
C GLU A 71 -13.45 1.60 3.82
N PHE A 72 -12.32 1.99 3.24
CA PHE A 72 -11.41 2.99 3.76
C PHE A 72 -11.13 4.01 2.66
N ARG A 73 -11.04 5.29 3.03
CA ARG A 73 -10.79 6.42 2.12
C ARG A 73 -9.54 7.17 2.55
N LEU A 74 -8.66 7.45 1.60
CA LEU A 74 -7.57 8.40 1.72
C LEU A 74 -7.77 9.50 0.68
N VAL A 75 -8.12 10.70 1.13
CA VAL A 75 -8.23 11.88 0.26
C VAL A 75 -6.83 12.37 -0.07
N LEU A 76 -6.55 12.56 -1.36
CA LEU A 76 -5.21 12.91 -1.83
C LEU A 76 -5.02 14.44 -1.85
N PRO A 77 -3.88 14.95 -1.33
CA PRO A 77 -3.61 16.38 -1.26
C PRO A 77 -3.07 16.91 -2.61
N VAL A 78 -3.87 16.82 -3.67
CA VAL A 78 -3.49 17.26 -5.02
C VAL A 78 -4.16 18.58 -5.40
N MET A 79 -3.53 19.33 -6.31
CA MET A 79 -4.11 20.57 -6.82
C MET A 79 -5.31 20.30 -7.75
N GLY A 80 -6.32 21.18 -7.68
CA GLY A 80 -7.49 21.13 -8.55
C GLY A 80 -8.79 20.90 -7.78
N SER A 81 -9.92 20.94 -8.49
CA SER A 81 -11.26 20.75 -7.92
C SER A 81 -11.77 19.32 -8.02
N ALA A 82 -11.02 18.42 -8.65
CA ALA A 82 -11.39 17.02 -8.76
C ALA A 82 -11.20 16.32 -7.42
N GLN A 83 -12.14 15.45 -7.06
CA GLN A 83 -12.03 14.58 -5.90
C GLN A 83 -11.07 13.43 -6.25
N ASN A 84 -9.83 13.54 -5.80
CA ASN A 84 -8.81 12.51 -5.96
C ASN A 84 -8.67 11.76 -4.65
N GLU A 85 -8.88 10.46 -4.69
CA GLU A 85 -8.82 9.61 -3.50
C GLU A 85 -8.28 8.24 -3.82
N ILE A 86 -7.72 7.57 -2.82
CA ILE A 86 -7.50 6.12 -2.86
C ILE A 86 -8.56 5.52 -1.95
N LEU A 87 -9.37 4.63 -2.52
CA LEU A 87 -10.29 3.82 -1.75
C LEU A 87 -9.70 2.44 -1.57
N ALA A 88 -9.86 1.87 -0.38
CA ALA A 88 -9.44 0.52 -0.05
C ALA A 88 -10.60 -0.26 0.55
N TRP A 89 -10.70 -1.54 0.22
CA TRP A 89 -11.76 -2.43 0.68
C TRP A 89 -11.15 -3.63 1.39
N VAL A 90 -11.84 -4.02 2.45
CA VAL A 90 -11.65 -5.29 3.12
C VAL A 90 -12.89 -6.12 2.80
N LYS A 91 -12.70 -7.21 2.07
CA LYS A 91 -13.77 -8.15 1.75
C LYS A 91 -14.08 -9.02 2.98
N SER A 92 -15.23 -9.69 2.97
CA SER A 92 -15.64 -10.63 4.03
C SER A 92 -14.71 -11.84 4.18
N ASN A 93 -13.86 -12.15 3.20
CA ASN A 93 -12.85 -13.20 3.28
C ASN A 93 -11.51 -12.70 3.88
N GLY A 94 -11.44 -11.44 4.34
CA GLY A 94 -10.24 -10.81 4.88
C GLY A 94 -9.27 -10.29 3.82
N GLU A 95 -9.56 -10.44 2.53
CA GLU A 95 -8.74 -9.87 1.45
C GLU A 95 -8.86 -8.35 1.47
N CYS A 96 -7.71 -7.66 1.46
CA CYS A 96 -7.62 -6.22 1.45
C CYS A 96 -6.94 -5.72 0.17
N PHE A 97 -7.50 -4.71 -0.47
CA PHE A 97 -6.94 -4.09 -1.67
C PHE A 97 -7.35 -2.62 -1.78
N GLY A 98 -6.58 -1.82 -2.52
CA GLY A 98 -6.86 -0.41 -2.81
C GLY A 98 -6.90 -0.09 -4.30
N ARG A 99 -7.54 1.02 -4.68
CA ARG A 99 -7.48 1.61 -6.03
C ARG A 99 -7.66 3.13 -5.98
N ALA A 100 -7.04 3.83 -6.91
CA ALA A 100 -7.23 5.26 -7.09
C ALA A 100 -8.59 5.54 -7.76
N GLN A 101 -9.23 6.62 -7.32
CA GLN A 101 -10.41 7.18 -7.93
C GLN A 101 -10.25 8.68 -8.18
N VAL A 102 -10.84 9.13 -9.28
CA VAL A 102 -10.98 10.55 -9.62
C VAL A 102 -12.44 10.81 -9.93
N ASN A 103 -13.09 11.67 -9.14
CA ASN A 103 -14.52 11.98 -9.28
C ASN A 103 -15.41 10.72 -9.31
N GLY A 104 -15.12 9.73 -8.46
CA GLY A 104 -15.85 8.46 -8.38
C GLY A 104 -15.54 7.45 -9.49
N ALA A 105 -14.73 7.81 -10.50
CA ALA A 105 -14.28 6.90 -11.53
C ALA A 105 -12.99 6.17 -11.09
N VAL A 106 -12.97 4.85 -11.25
CA VAL A 106 -11.77 4.03 -10.97
C VAL A 106 -10.73 4.27 -12.06
N VAL A 107 -9.52 4.65 -11.66
CA VAL A 107 -8.42 5.00 -12.59
C VAL A 107 -7.15 4.15 -12.41
N SER A 108 -7.18 3.17 -11.50
CA SER A 108 -6.07 2.23 -11.33
C SER A 108 -6.57 0.80 -11.19
N ASN A 109 -5.66 -0.15 -11.42
CA ASN A 109 -5.84 -1.53 -11.00
C ASN A 109 -5.84 -1.65 -9.47
N ASN A 110 -6.28 -2.81 -8.99
CA ASN A 110 -6.22 -3.14 -7.56
C ASN A 110 -4.76 -3.32 -7.12
N VAL A 111 -4.40 -2.72 -5.99
CA VAL A 111 -3.14 -2.94 -5.29
C VAL A 111 -3.40 -3.70 -4.00
N HIS A 112 -2.57 -4.70 -3.70
CA HIS A 112 -2.78 -5.61 -2.56
C HIS A 112 -1.67 -5.52 -1.51
N GLN A 113 -0.60 -4.81 -1.83
CA GLN A 113 0.63 -4.77 -1.05
C GLN A 113 1.02 -3.32 -0.77
N LEU A 114 1.66 -3.08 0.38
CA LEU A 114 2.00 -1.74 0.85
C LEU A 114 2.92 -1.01 -0.13
N HIS A 115 3.93 -1.66 -0.70
CA HIS A 115 4.83 -1.01 -1.66
C HIS A 115 4.08 -0.54 -2.91
N GLN A 116 3.09 -1.30 -3.37
CA GLN A 116 2.25 -0.91 -4.51
C GLN A 116 1.40 0.32 -4.17
N LEU A 117 0.85 0.36 -2.95
CA LEU A 117 0.11 1.52 -2.44
C LEU A 117 1.01 2.76 -2.31
N GLN A 118 2.21 2.61 -1.76
CA GLN A 118 3.19 3.70 -1.67
C GLN A 118 3.59 4.21 -3.06
N ASN A 119 3.77 3.31 -4.04
CA ASN A 119 4.08 3.67 -5.42
C ASN A 119 2.94 4.42 -6.10
N LEU A 120 1.70 3.96 -5.91
CA LEU A 120 0.52 4.63 -6.42
C LEU A 120 0.39 6.03 -5.81
N TYR A 121 0.53 6.15 -4.49
CA TYR A 121 0.48 7.45 -3.81
C TYR A 121 1.57 8.39 -4.32
N TYR A 122 2.82 7.93 -4.42
CA TYR A 122 3.91 8.74 -4.95
C TYR A 122 3.65 9.19 -6.39
N ALA A 123 3.14 8.31 -7.25
CA ALA A 123 2.82 8.66 -8.63
C ALA A 123 1.73 9.76 -8.73
N LEU A 124 0.80 9.80 -7.77
CA LEU A 124 -0.31 10.77 -7.76
C LEU A 124 0.04 12.08 -7.05
N VAL A 125 0.87 12.03 -6.01
CA VAL A 125 1.12 13.17 -5.09
C VAL A 125 2.53 13.72 -5.21
N GLY A 126 3.48 12.94 -5.73
CA GLY A 126 4.91 13.30 -5.79
C GLY A 126 5.63 13.25 -4.45
N GLN A 127 5.00 12.66 -3.42
CA GLN A 127 5.53 12.53 -2.06
C GLN A 127 5.44 11.07 -1.60
N GLU A 128 6.30 10.66 -0.67
CA GLU A 128 6.23 9.32 -0.09
C GLU A 128 5.03 9.19 0.85
N LEU A 129 4.36 8.04 0.79
CA LEU A 129 3.30 7.72 1.73
C LEU A 129 3.91 7.31 3.07
N GLU A 130 3.64 8.10 4.11
CA GLU A 130 4.08 7.81 5.47
C GLU A 130 3.30 6.64 6.09
N VAL A 131 4.00 5.83 6.88
CA VAL A 131 3.40 4.77 7.69
C VAL A 131 3.68 5.09 9.16
N LYS A 132 2.65 5.56 9.87
CA LYS A 132 2.79 5.95 11.28
C LYS A 132 3.14 4.75 12.17
N ALA A 133 3.81 5.00 13.29
CA ALA A 133 4.15 3.97 14.27
C ALA A 133 2.89 3.37 14.92
#